data_AF-A0A1B8HRE5-F1
#
_entry.id   AF-A0A1B8HRE5-F1
#
_cell.length_a   1.000
_cell.length_b   1.000
_cell.length_c   1.000
_cell.angle_alpha   90.00
_cell.angle_beta   90.00
_cell.angle_gamma   90.00
#
_symmetry.space_group_name_H-M   'P 1'
#
loop_
_entity.id
_entity.type
_entity.pdbx_description
1 polymer ?
#
loop_
_entity_poly.entity_id
_entity_poly.type
_entity_poly.pdbx_seq_one_letter_code
_entity_poly.pdbx_strand_id
1 'polypeptide(L)'
;MQLSAIAQQPAHETPVNQITTDNRHFLQTVADKFVSVVNSCKTFTTGCSTQKDHNIMKACGALLAKTLVKPEYYTSGFTGKCAAKLDMELPDKILARSETGVPGSASIGKLSVLKASEYSAQELYDMLSKQLYKPDTSPEMQGKIRAVLEMAEKGSGSEHIRRTEYAEIVERYADNIKKDVISGILLAHAINCDQGGPLLYRAEVNQLESVQNNS
;
A
#
# COMPACT_ATOMS: atom_id res chain seq x y z
N MET A 1 86.29 -55.80 12.10
CA MET A 1 86.04 -55.12 13.40
C MET A 1 85.09 -53.96 13.17
N GLN A 2 84.31 -53.61 14.20
CA GLN A 2 82.92 -53.15 14.17
C GLN A 2 82.61 -51.83 13.43
N LEU A 3 81.45 -51.85 12.76
CA LEU A 3 80.64 -50.68 12.38
C LEU A 3 80.06 -50.04 13.64
N SER A 4 80.32 -48.75 13.85
CA SER A 4 79.63 -47.95 14.87
C SER A 4 78.50 -47.15 14.22
N ALA A 5 77.27 -47.54 14.52
CA ALA A 5 76.07 -46.81 14.15
C ALA A 5 75.93 -45.55 15.02
N ILE A 6 75.77 -44.39 14.40
CA ILE A 6 75.40 -43.14 15.08
C ILE A 6 73.88 -43.12 15.22
N ALA A 7 73.43 -42.97 16.46
CA ALA A 7 72.04 -42.91 16.87
C ALA A 7 71.30 -41.74 16.20
N GLN A 8 70.15 -42.03 15.59
CA GLN A 8 69.15 -41.02 15.24
C GLN A 8 68.41 -40.60 16.53
N GLN A 9 68.37 -39.30 16.80
CA GLN A 9 67.46 -38.74 17.81
C GLN A 9 66.01 -39.00 17.38
N PRO A 10 65.09 -39.37 18.28
CA PRO A 10 63.68 -39.42 17.93
C PRO A 10 63.20 -38.01 17.66
N ALA A 11 62.77 -37.75 16.43
CA ALA A 11 62.00 -36.59 16.08
C ALA A 11 60.77 -36.55 16.99
N HIS A 12 60.59 -35.44 17.70
CA HIS A 12 59.40 -35.16 18.48
C HIS A 12 58.25 -34.98 17.47
N GLU A 13 57.57 -36.07 17.13
CA GLU A 13 56.33 -36.00 16.37
C GLU A 13 55.33 -35.18 17.20
N THR A 14 55.06 -33.96 16.74
CA THR A 14 53.87 -33.24 17.18
C THR A 14 52.71 -33.94 16.49
N PRO A 15 51.74 -34.52 17.21
CA PRO A 15 50.68 -35.28 16.57
C PRO A 15 49.81 -34.32 15.75
N VAL A 16 49.77 -34.57 14.44
CA VAL A 16 48.98 -33.87 13.40
C VAL A 16 47.45 -33.96 13.64
N ASN A 17 47.01 -34.57 14.74
CA ASN A 17 45.61 -34.75 15.12
C ASN A 17 45.03 -33.68 16.07
N GLN A 18 45.78 -32.60 16.36
CA GLN A 18 45.27 -31.44 17.10
C GLN A 18 44.82 -30.27 16.19
N ILE A 19 44.40 -30.55 14.96
CA ILE A 19 43.34 -29.72 14.35
C ILE A 19 42.06 -30.11 15.07
N THR A 20 41.98 -29.60 16.29
CA THR A 20 41.07 -30.02 17.36
C THR A 20 39.62 -29.90 16.91
N THR A 21 38.80 -30.82 17.41
CA THR A 21 37.34 -30.80 17.33
C THR A 21 36.75 -29.40 17.61
N ASP A 22 37.43 -28.60 18.44
CA ASP A 22 37.12 -27.19 18.73
C ASP A 22 37.15 -26.27 17.50
N ASN A 23 38.12 -26.42 16.58
CA ASN A 23 38.16 -25.64 15.35
C ASN A 23 37.02 -26.02 14.41
N ARG A 24 36.66 -27.31 14.35
CA ARG A 24 35.51 -27.78 13.57
C ARG A 24 34.19 -27.26 14.15
N HIS A 25 34.06 -27.26 15.48
CA HIS A 25 32.90 -26.71 16.19
C HIS A 25 32.79 -25.18 16.01
N PHE A 26 33.91 -24.46 16.03
CA PHE A 26 33.96 -23.02 15.76
C PHE A 26 33.51 -22.71 14.32
N LEU A 27 34.05 -23.41 13.32
CA LEU A 27 33.66 -23.22 11.92
C LEU A 27 32.18 -23.55 11.67
N GLN A 28 31.66 -24.62 12.31
CA GLN A 28 30.25 -24.95 12.25
C GLN A 28 29.38 -23.85 12.88
N THR A 29 29.78 -23.34 14.05
CA THR A 29 29.07 -22.24 14.73
C THR A 29 29.05 -20.97 13.89
N VAL A 30 30.14 -20.65 13.19
CA VAL A 30 30.21 -19.50 12.28
C VAL A 30 29.31 -19.72 11.05
N ALA A 31 29.30 -20.93 10.49
CA ALA A 31 28.42 -21.27 9.37
C ALA A 31 26.94 -21.19 9.78
N ASP A 32 26.57 -21.70 10.94
CA ASP A 32 25.20 -21.66 11.46
C ASP A 32 24.76 -20.21 11.73
N LYS A 33 25.65 -19.37 12.27
CA LYS A 33 25.40 -17.92 12.42
C LYS A 33 25.23 -17.22 11.08
N PHE A 34 26.06 -17.54 10.09
CA PHE A 34 25.93 -16.97 8.74
C PHE A 34 24.60 -17.37 8.09
N VAL A 35 24.23 -18.66 8.16
CA VAL A 35 22.93 -19.16 7.68
C VAL A 35 21.77 -18.47 8.41
N SER A 36 21.88 -18.29 9.73
CA SER A 36 20.88 -17.56 10.52
C SER A 36 20.72 -16.11 10.06
N VAL A 37 21.82 -15.39 9.82
CA VAL A 37 21.79 -14.02 9.28
C VAL A 37 21.19 -13.98 7.87
N VAL A 38 21.61 -14.86 6.97
CA VAL A 38 21.07 -14.94 5.61
C VAL A 38 19.57 -15.22 5.62
N ASN A 39 19.12 -16.17 6.45
CA ASN A 39 17.70 -16.48 6.60
C ASN A 39 16.92 -15.31 7.20
N SER A 40 17.48 -14.62 8.20
CA SER A 40 16.88 -13.42 8.78
C SER A 40 16.74 -12.30 7.74
N CYS A 41 17.79 -12.04 6.96
CA CYS A 41 17.76 -11.07 5.86
C CYS A 41 16.73 -11.46 4.79
N LYS A 42 16.66 -12.74 4.42
CA LYS A 42 15.67 -13.25 3.45
C LYS A 42 14.24 -13.09 3.96
N THR A 43 13.98 -13.38 5.23
CA THR A 43 12.66 -13.18 5.85
C THR A 43 12.31 -11.69 5.90
N PHE A 44 13.27 -10.83 6.27
CA PHE A 44 13.07 -9.38 6.29
C PHE A 44 12.78 -8.81 4.90
N THR A 45 13.57 -9.19 3.89
CA THR A 45 13.34 -8.74 2.51
C THR A 45 12.00 -9.24 1.96
N THR A 46 11.60 -10.47 2.28
CA THR A 46 10.29 -11.04 1.90
C THR A 46 9.13 -10.30 2.58
N GLY A 47 9.27 -9.93 3.85
CA GLY A 47 8.28 -9.10 4.56
C GLY A 47 8.18 -7.69 3.95
N CYS A 48 9.32 -7.09 3.61
CA CYS A 48 9.39 -5.78 2.97
C CYS A 48 8.73 -5.77 1.58
N SER A 49 9.03 -6.77 0.74
CA SER A 49 8.42 -6.89 -0.59
C SER A 49 6.91 -7.09 -0.51
N THR A 50 6.44 -7.96 0.39
CA THR A 50 5.00 -8.21 0.58
C THR A 50 4.26 -6.94 1.03
N GLN A 51 4.83 -6.19 1.98
CA GLN A 51 4.22 -4.94 2.46
C GLN A 51 4.18 -3.87 1.36
N LYS A 52 5.23 -3.80 0.54
CA LYS A 52 5.29 -2.88 -0.59
C LYS A 52 4.25 -3.23 -1.67
N ASP A 53 4.15 -4.50 -2.04
CA ASP A 53 3.17 -4.96 -3.04
C ASP A 53 1.74 -4.68 -2.56
N HIS A 54 1.47 -4.89 -1.26
CA HIS A 54 0.21 -4.51 -0.64
C HIS A 54 -0.06 -2.99 -0.71
N ASN A 55 0.95 -2.16 -0.45
CA ASN A 55 0.82 -0.70 -0.57
C ASN A 55 0.53 -0.27 -2.02
N ILE A 56 1.15 -0.92 -3.01
CA ILE A 56 0.86 -0.68 -4.43
C ILE A 56 -0.59 -1.07 -4.75
N MET A 57 -1.05 -2.24 -4.30
CA MET A 57 -2.44 -2.68 -4.51
C MET A 57 -3.46 -1.71 -3.91
N LYS A 58 -3.19 -1.19 -2.71
CA LYS A 58 -4.00 -0.14 -2.08
C LYS A 58 -4.02 1.14 -2.90
N ALA A 59 -2.86 1.61 -3.36
CA ALA A 59 -2.76 2.80 -4.18
C ALA A 59 -3.53 2.64 -5.50
N CYS A 60 -3.40 1.48 -6.15
CA CYS A 60 -4.14 1.14 -7.35
C CYS A 60 -5.66 1.20 -7.13
N GLY A 61 -6.16 0.51 -6.11
CA GLY A 61 -7.60 0.49 -5.81
C GLY A 61 -8.13 1.88 -5.42
N ALA A 62 -7.38 2.66 -4.64
CA ALA A 62 -7.76 4.03 -4.30
C ALA A 62 -7.81 4.95 -5.53
N LEU A 63 -6.85 4.80 -6.46
CA LEU A 63 -6.84 5.57 -7.70
C LEU A 63 -8.07 5.24 -8.57
N LEU A 64 -8.35 3.95 -8.78
CA LEU A 64 -9.52 3.51 -9.54
C LEU A 64 -10.83 3.98 -8.88
N ALA A 65 -10.93 3.91 -7.54
CA ALA A 65 -12.11 4.39 -6.82
C ALA A 65 -12.33 5.90 -7.06
N LYS A 66 -11.29 6.71 -6.98
CA LYS A 66 -11.42 8.17 -7.16
C LYS A 66 -11.70 8.56 -8.61
N THR A 67 -11.21 7.80 -9.59
CA THR A 67 -11.24 8.19 -11.01
C THR A 67 -12.38 7.56 -11.81
N LEU A 68 -12.84 6.38 -11.42
CA LEU A 68 -13.79 5.57 -12.19
C LEU A 68 -15.12 5.34 -11.48
N VAL A 69 -15.19 5.54 -10.16
CA VAL A 69 -16.47 5.57 -9.46
C VAL A 69 -17.13 6.89 -9.77
N LYS A 70 -18.12 6.80 -10.67
CA LYS A 70 -19.05 7.86 -11.00
C LYS A 70 -19.55 8.57 -9.72
N PRO A 71 -19.47 9.91 -9.64
CA PRO A 71 -19.96 10.66 -8.50
C PRO A 71 -21.35 10.22 -8.06
N GLU A 72 -22.21 9.91 -9.02
CA GLU A 72 -23.58 9.46 -8.80
C GLU A 72 -23.66 8.27 -7.82
N TYR A 73 -22.62 7.45 -7.68
CA TYR A 73 -22.57 6.37 -6.68
C TYR A 73 -22.64 6.88 -5.24
N TYR A 74 -22.05 8.04 -4.94
CA TYR A 74 -21.98 8.62 -3.60
C TYR A 74 -22.66 9.99 -3.48
N THR A 75 -23.01 10.65 -4.59
CA THR A 75 -23.66 11.95 -4.65
C THR A 75 -25.10 11.92 -5.12
N SER A 76 -25.62 10.80 -5.65
CA SER A 76 -27.00 10.73 -6.12
C SER A 76 -28.00 10.32 -5.03
N GLY A 77 -29.30 10.37 -5.36
CA GLY A 77 -30.36 9.88 -4.50
C GLY A 77 -30.52 10.71 -3.22
N PHE A 78 -30.58 10.04 -2.07
CA PHE A 78 -30.83 10.68 -0.78
C PHE A 78 -29.69 11.61 -0.35
N THR A 79 -28.44 11.18 -0.51
CA THR A 79 -27.25 11.98 -0.17
C THR A 79 -27.20 13.28 -0.98
N GLY A 80 -27.44 13.20 -2.29
CA GLY A 80 -27.48 14.37 -3.17
C GLY A 80 -28.57 15.37 -2.81
N LYS A 81 -29.77 14.88 -2.47
CA LYS A 81 -30.87 15.75 -2.01
C LYS A 81 -30.50 16.51 -0.73
N CYS A 82 -29.81 15.87 0.20
CA CYS A 82 -29.37 16.52 1.44
C CYS A 82 -28.28 17.59 1.16
N ALA A 83 -27.31 17.28 0.31
CA ALA A 83 -26.28 18.24 -0.10
C ALA A 83 -26.89 19.46 -0.82
N ALA A 84 -27.84 19.25 -1.73
CA ALA A 84 -28.50 20.32 -2.47
C ALA A 84 -29.29 21.26 -1.55
N LYS A 85 -29.94 20.74 -0.49
CA LYS A 85 -30.62 21.56 0.52
C LYS A 85 -29.67 22.47 1.31
N LEU A 86 -28.40 22.09 1.40
CA LEU A 86 -27.35 22.83 2.08
C LEU A 86 -26.51 23.69 1.12
N ASP A 87 -26.92 23.78 -0.15
CA ASP A 87 -26.18 24.48 -1.22
C ASP A 87 -24.72 24.02 -1.33
N MET A 88 -24.47 22.73 -1.09
CA MET A 88 -23.14 22.14 -1.16
C MET A 88 -22.81 21.72 -2.59
N GLU A 89 -21.70 22.22 -3.12
CA GLU A 89 -21.07 21.65 -4.31
C GLU A 89 -20.50 20.27 -3.99
N LEU A 90 -21.02 19.25 -4.66
CA LEU A 90 -20.49 17.89 -4.58
C LEU A 90 -19.41 17.69 -5.65
N PRO A 91 -18.38 16.87 -5.39
CA PRO A 91 -17.30 16.67 -6.33
C PRO A 91 -17.80 16.00 -7.63
N ASP A 92 -17.71 16.72 -8.76
CA ASP A 92 -18.22 16.30 -10.07
C ASP A 92 -17.34 15.30 -10.82
N LYS A 93 -16.02 15.27 -10.53
CA LYS A 93 -15.04 14.29 -11.05
C LYS A 93 -13.68 14.51 -10.40
N ILE A 94 -13.02 13.44 -9.95
CA ILE A 94 -11.63 13.51 -9.52
C ILE A 94 -10.77 13.00 -10.68
N LEU A 95 -10.11 13.93 -11.39
CA LEU A 95 -9.20 13.56 -12.46
C LEU A 95 -7.91 12.97 -11.88
N ALA A 96 -7.43 11.90 -12.51
CA ALA A 96 -6.17 11.25 -12.18
C ALA A 96 -4.95 12.13 -12.52
N ARG A 97 -5.12 13.05 -13.49
CA ARG A 97 -4.06 13.89 -14.04
C ARG A 97 -4.48 15.36 -14.04
N SER A 98 -3.67 16.23 -13.43
CA SER A 98 -3.73 17.68 -13.52
C SER A 98 -3.23 18.13 -14.89
N GLU A 99 -3.95 19.05 -15.53
CA GLU A 99 -3.54 19.67 -16.79
C GLU A 99 -2.18 20.38 -16.67
N THR A 100 -1.80 20.81 -15.47
CA THR A 100 -0.54 21.54 -15.21
C THR A 100 0.68 20.63 -15.08
N GLY A 101 0.52 19.30 -15.07
CA GLY A 101 1.59 18.33 -15.31
C GLY A 101 2.73 18.23 -14.27
N VAL A 102 2.65 18.87 -13.10
CA VAL A 102 3.70 18.82 -12.08
C VAL A 102 3.47 17.66 -11.10
N PRO A 103 4.31 16.61 -11.08
CA PRO A 103 4.07 15.43 -10.24
C PRO A 103 4.39 15.69 -8.76
N GLY A 104 3.37 15.62 -7.90
CA GLY A 104 3.50 15.76 -6.44
C GLY A 104 4.35 14.66 -5.80
N SER A 105 5.01 14.99 -4.69
CA SER A 105 6.10 14.22 -4.09
C SER A 105 5.64 13.27 -2.96
N ALA A 106 5.41 12.00 -3.28
CA ALA A 106 5.48 10.92 -2.30
C ALA A 106 5.99 9.63 -2.95
N SER A 107 6.61 8.76 -2.15
CA SER A 107 7.08 7.43 -2.58
C SER A 107 6.17 6.37 -1.96
N ILE A 108 5.61 5.47 -2.78
CA ILE A 108 4.82 4.31 -2.31
C ILE A 108 5.66 3.37 -1.42
N GLY A 109 6.99 3.40 -1.58
CA GLY A 109 7.92 2.43 -1.00
C GLY A 109 8.26 2.62 0.48
N LYS A 110 7.54 3.46 1.24
CA LYS A 110 7.73 3.46 2.71
C LYS A 110 7.17 2.13 3.25
N LEU A 111 7.95 1.48 4.14
CA LEU A 111 7.56 0.28 4.88
C LEU A 111 6.28 0.48 5.72
N SER A 112 5.92 1.72 6.02
CA SER A 112 4.67 2.06 6.69
C SER A 112 3.46 1.70 5.83
N VAL A 113 2.37 1.31 6.49
CA VAL A 113 1.08 1.11 5.84
C VAL A 113 0.68 2.39 5.11
N LEU A 114 0.50 2.30 3.79
CA LEU A 114 0.00 3.42 3.00
C LEU A 114 -1.47 3.67 3.36
N LYS A 115 -1.78 4.88 3.80
CA LYS A 115 -3.14 5.38 3.97
C LYS A 115 -3.63 5.99 2.66
N ALA A 116 -3.91 5.17 1.65
CA ALA A 116 -4.21 5.65 0.30
C ALA A 116 -5.48 6.53 0.20
N SER A 117 -6.34 6.53 1.22
CA SER A 117 -7.49 7.43 1.32
C SER A 117 -7.11 8.90 1.46
N GLU A 118 -5.99 9.19 2.13
CA GLU A 118 -5.50 10.55 2.43
C GLU A 118 -4.89 11.25 1.21
N TYR A 119 -4.69 10.52 0.10
CA TYR A 119 -4.08 11.05 -1.12
C TYR A 119 -5.15 11.35 -2.18
N SER A 120 -4.92 12.42 -2.95
CA SER A 120 -5.68 12.74 -4.16
C SER A 120 -5.43 11.70 -5.27
N ALA A 121 -6.32 11.66 -6.26
CA ALA A 121 -6.12 10.80 -7.44
C ALA A 121 -4.81 11.15 -8.16
N GLN A 122 -4.49 12.44 -8.25
CA GLN A 122 -3.23 12.93 -8.81
C GLN A 122 -2.01 12.34 -8.10
N GLU A 123 -1.97 12.48 -6.77
CA GLU A 123 -0.83 12.01 -5.99
C GLU A 123 -0.67 10.50 -6.11
N LEU A 124 -1.77 9.76 -6.12
CA LEU A 124 -1.76 8.30 -6.31
C LEU A 124 -1.24 7.92 -7.71
N TYR A 125 -1.70 8.62 -8.75
CA TYR A 125 -1.22 8.44 -10.11
C TYR A 125 0.28 8.71 -10.22
N ASP A 126 0.78 9.81 -9.65
CA ASP A 126 2.20 10.16 -9.64
C ASP A 126 3.05 9.15 -8.88
N MET A 127 2.55 8.71 -7.74
CA MET A 127 3.17 7.70 -6.90
C MET A 127 3.31 6.36 -7.64
N LEU A 128 2.25 5.92 -8.32
CA LEU A 128 2.23 4.68 -9.09
C LEU A 128 3.13 4.78 -10.33
N SER A 129 3.08 5.91 -11.04
CA SER A 129 3.93 6.19 -12.20
C SER A 129 5.41 6.16 -11.82
N LYS A 130 5.79 6.76 -10.69
CA LYS A 130 7.17 6.67 -10.16
C LYS A 130 7.54 5.25 -9.77
N GLN A 131 6.60 4.48 -9.22
CA GLN A 131 6.84 3.10 -8.78
C GLN A 131 7.02 2.11 -9.94
N LEU A 132 6.36 2.35 -11.08
CA LEU A 132 6.44 1.53 -12.28
C LEU A 132 7.88 1.30 -12.76
N TYR A 133 8.72 2.33 -12.68
CA TYR A 133 10.10 2.31 -13.20
C TYR A 133 11.15 1.95 -12.15
N LYS A 134 10.75 1.62 -10.91
CA LYS A 134 11.72 1.25 -9.89
C LYS A 134 12.22 -0.19 -10.09
N PRO A 135 13.54 -0.43 -9.90
CA PRO A 135 14.15 -1.74 -10.11
C PRO A 135 13.69 -2.80 -9.10
N ASP A 136 13.17 -2.36 -7.95
CA ASP A 136 12.68 -3.22 -6.88
C ASP A 136 11.17 -3.52 -7.00
N THR A 137 10.51 -3.11 -8.09
CA THR A 137 9.12 -3.47 -8.40
C THR A 137 9.11 -4.76 -9.21
N SER A 138 8.36 -5.77 -8.76
CA SER A 138 8.26 -7.03 -9.49
C SER A 138 7.58 -6.84 -10.86
N PRO A 139 7.90 -7.67 -11.88
CA PRO A 139 7.24 -7.59 -13.19
C PRO A 139 5.72 -7.70 -13.12
N GLU A 140 5.20 -8.52 -12.19
CA GLU A 140 3.77 -8.63 -11.92
C GLU A 140 3.19 -7.27 -11.49
N MET A 141 3.80 -6.63 -10.48
CA MET A 141 3.34 -5.34 -9.99
C MET A 141 3.49 -4.22 -11.02
N GLN A 142 4.52 -4.27 -11.87
CA GLN A 142 4.64 -3.34 -13.00
C GLN A 142 3.48 -3.48 -13.99
N GLY A 143 3.09 -4.72 -14.31
CA GLY A 143 1.94 -5.01 -15.17
C GLY A 143 0.63 -4.44 -14.59
N LYS A 144 0.42 -4.68 -13.29
CA LYS A 144 -0.73 -4.16 -12.53
C LYS A 144 -0.78 -2.63 -12.52
N ILE A 145 0.34 -1.98 -12.19
CA ILE A 145 0.45 -0.52 -12.20
C ILE A 145 0.11 0.03 -13.59
N ARG A 146 0.67 -0.54 -14.66
CA ARG A 146 0.43 -0.06 -16.03
C ARG A 146 -1.04 -0.15 -16.42
N ALA A 147 -1.68 -1.28 -16.15
CA ALA A 147 -3.10 -1.47 -16.44
C ALA A 147 -3.98 -0.46 -15.67
N VAL A 148 -3.65 -0.18 -14.41
CA VAL A 148 -4.39 0.77 -13.57
C VAL A 148 -4.24 2.21 -14.06
N LEU A 149 -3.03 2.63 -14.42
CA LEU A 149 -2.80 3.97 -14.97
C LEU A 149 -3.57 4.16 -16.29
N GLU A 150 -3.57 3.15 -17.16
CA GLU A 150 -4.32 3.18 -18.42
C GLU A 150 -5.84 3.24 -18.18
N MET A 151 -6.36 2.46 -17.22
CA MET A 151 -7.77 2.50 -16.84
C MET A 151 -8.17 3.89 -16.31
N ALA A 152 -7.35 4.47 -15.43
CA ALA A 152 -7.58 5.79 -14.85
C ALA A 152 -7.57 6.91 -15.90
N GLU A 153 -6.71 6.82 -16.92
CA GLU A 153 -6.65 7.79 -18.02
C GLU A 153 -7.83 7.69 -18.98
N LYS A 154 -8.24 6.46 -19.32
CA LYS A 154 -9.32 6.22 -20.28
C LYS A 154 -10.70 6.47 -19.70
N GLY A 155 -10.82 6.64 -18.38
CA GLY A 155 -12.13 6.75 -17.72
C GLY A 155 -12.98 5.49 -17.90
N SER A 156 -12.34 4.33 -18.03
CA SER A 156 -13.02 3.05 -18.28
C SER A 156 -14.11 2.83 -17.21
N GLY A 157 -15.36 2.72 -17.62
CA GLY A 157 -16.50 2.66 -16.69
C GLY A 157 -16.37 1.56 -15.63
N SER A 158 -17.01 1.76 -14.47
CA SER A 158 -16.93 0.90 -13.28
C SER A 158 -17.23 -0.59 -13.53
N GLU A 159 -17.92 -0.92 -14.62
CA GLU A 159 -18.20 -2.30 -15.06
C GLU A 159 -16.93 -3.10 -15.35
N HIS A 160 -15.87 -2.45 -15.84
CA HIS A 160 -14.59 -3.11 -16.09
C HIS A 160 -13.86 -3.49 -14.80
N ILE A 161 -14.13 -2.82 -13.68
CA ILE A 161 -13.46 -3.06 -12.39
C ILE A 161 -14.06 -4.26 -11.66
N ARG A 162 -15.38 -4.49 -11.77
CA ARG A 162 -16.10 -5.56 -11.05
C ARG A 162 -15.59 -6.97 -11.36
N ARG A 163 -14.83 -7.15 -12.44
CA ARG A 163 -14.23 -8.43 -12.84
C ARG A 163 -12.72 -8.49 -12.58
N THR A 164 -12.17 -7.56 -11.81
CA THR A 164 -10.74 -7.47 -11.50
C THR A 164 -10.47 -7.76 -10.03
N GLU A 165 -9.21 -8.07 -9.70
CA GLU A 165 -8.72 -8.19 -8.32
C GLU A 165 -8.87 -6.90 -7.49
N TYR A 166 -9.19 -5.77 -8.13
CA TYR A 166 -9.41 -4.49 -7.45
C TYR A 166 -10.85 -4.26 -7.00
N ALA A 167 -11.81 -5.12 -7.38
CA ALA A 167 -13.24 -4.88 -7.12
C ALA A 167 -13.54 -4.58 -5.64
N GLU A 168 -13.09 -5.45 -4.73
CA GLU A 168 -13.32 -5.29 -3.28
C GLU A 168 -12.60 -4.06 -2.70
N ILE A 169 -11.39 -3.77 -3.19
CA ILE A 169 -10.61 -2.62 -2.71
C ILE A 169 -11.28 -1.32 -3.17
N VAL A 170 -11.73 -1.28 -4.43
CA VAL A 170 -12.42 -0.13 -5.02
C VAL A 170 -13.75 0.12 -4.31
N GLU A 171 -14.53 -0.92 -4.05
CA GLU A 171 -15.80 -0.81 -3.31
C GLU A 171 -15.57 -0.22 -1.91
N ARG A 172 -14.59 -0.74 -1.16
CA ARG A 172 -14.24 -0.20 0.16
C ARG A 172 -13.82 1.27 0.10
N TYR A 173 -13.06 1.68 -0.91
CA TYR A 173 -12.68 3.08 -1.06
C TYR A 173 -13.86 3.96 -1.50
N ALA A 174 -14.76 3.45 -2.34
CA ALA A 174 -15.98 4.15 -2.73
C ALA A 174 -16.90 4.40 -1.52
N ASP A 175 -17.04 3.41 -0.65
CA ASP A 175 -17.79 3.54 0.61
C ASP A 175 -17.16 4.56 1.55
N ASN A 176 -15.83 4.59 1.66
CA ASN A 176 -15.13 5.61 2.43
C ASN A 176 -15.38 7.02 1.86
N ILE A 177 -15.31 7.19 0.54
CA ILE A 177 -15.62 8.48 -0.12
C ILE A 177 -17.07 8.89 0.21
N LYS A 178 -18.01 7.95 0.16
CA LYS A 178 -19.42 8.20 0.51
C LYS A 178 -19.57 8.64 1.97
N LYS A 179 -18.86 8.01 2.90
CA LYS A 179 -18.86 8.40 4.32
C LYS A 179 -18.28 9.79 4.53
N ASP A 180 -17.21 10.14 3.82
CA ASP A 180 -16.61 11.48 3.89
C ASP A 180 -17.59 12.55 3.40
N VAL A 181 -18.29 12.29 2.29
CA VAL A 181 -19.35 13.17 1.77
C VAL A 181 -20.48 13.34 2.79
N ILE A 182 -20.97 12.24 3.37
CA ILE A 182 -22.03 12.28 4.41
C ILE A 182 -21.56 13.07 5.63
N SER A 183 -20.31 12.89 6.06
CA SER A 183 -19.73 13.64 7.17
C SER A 183 -19.70 15.14 6.88
N GLY A 184 -19.35 15.53 5.65
CA GLY A 184 -19.41 16.92 5.21
C GLY A 184 -20.82 17.50 5.25
N ILE A 185 -21.83 16.73 4.83
CA ILE A 185 -23.25 17.14 4.89
C ILE A 185 -23.70 17.35 6.33
N LEU A 186 -23.38 16.41 7.24
CA LEU A 186 -23.73 16.52 8.66
C LEU A 186 -23.05 17.73 9.32
N LEU A 187 -21.80 18.00 8.98
CA LEU A 187 -21.08 19.17 9.47
C LEU A 187 -21.71 20.49 8.97
N ALA A 188 -21.99 20.58 7.67
CA ALA A 188 -22.65 21.75 7.09
C ALA A 188 -24.05 21.98 7.67
N HIS A 189 -24.79 20.91 7.97
CA HIS A 189 -26.05 21.00 8.69
C HIS A 189 -25.88 21.57 10.10
N ALA A 190 -24.91 21.08 10.87
CA ALA A 190 -24.63 21.58 12.22
C ALA A 190 -24.30 23.08 12.22
N ILE A 191 -23.45 23.53 11.28
CA ILE A 191 -23.11 24.95 11.12
C ILE A 191 -24.36 25.80 10.81
N ASN A 192 -25.25 25.32 9.93
CA ASN A 192 -26.48 26.02 9.61
C ASN A 192 -27.44 26.12 10.80
N CYS A 193 -27.54 25.05 11.60
CA CYS A 193 -28.33 25.08 12.83
C CYS A 193 -27.88 26.19 13.79
N ASP A 194 -26.58 26.46 13.87
CA ASP A 194 -26.02 27.53 14.70
C ASP A 194 -26.25 28.94 14.13
N GLN A 195 -26.39 29.08 12.80
CA GLN A 195 -26.38 30.38 12.09
C GLN A 195 -27.75 30.85 11.58
N GLY A 196 -28.68 29.94 11.28
CA GLY A 196 -29.96 30.28 10.63
C GLY A 196 -31.09 29.27 10.82
N GLY A 197 -30.83 28.18 11.55
CA GLY A 197 -31.79 27.10 11.79
C GLY A 197 -31.62 25.91 10.83
N PRO A 198 -32.29 24.77 11.14
CA PRO A 198 -32.06 23.52 10.44
C PRO A 198 -32.61 23.53 9.01
N LEU A 199 -31.74 23.25 8.02
CA LEU A 199 -32.13 23.05 6.62
C LEU A 199 -32.47 21.59 6.28
N LEU A 200 -32.01 20.64 7.09
CA LEU A 200 -32.36 19.22 6.99
C LEU A 200 -33.37 18.85 8.08
N TYR A 201 -34.30 17.96 7.74
CA TYR A 201 -35.22 17.41 8.73
C TYR A 201 -34.52 16.35 9.61
N ARG A 202 -34.99 16.19 10.85
CA ARG A 202 -34.43 15.21 11.80
C ARG A 202 -34.39 13.77 11.25
N ALA A 203 -35.40 13.37 10.48
CA ALA A 203 -35.43 12.06 9.83
C ALA A 203 -34.29 11.90 8.80
N GLU A 204 -33.94 12.98 8.10
CA GLU A 204 -32.86 12.98 7.11
C GLU A 204 -31.49 12.88 7.81
N VAL A 205 -31.30 13.63 8.90
CA VAL A 205 -30.10 13.54 9.74
C VAL A 205 -29.90 12.11 10.27
N ASN A 206 -30.94 11.52 10.87
CA ASN A 206 -30.88 10.15 11.39
C ASN A 206 -30.52 9.13 10.29
N GLN A 207 -31.03 9.32 9.07
CA GLN A 207 -30.74 8.44 7.96
C GLN A 207 -29.29 8.60 7.46
N LEU A 208 -28.76 9.83 7.42
CA LEU A 208 -27.34 10.09 7.10
C LEU A 208 -26.42 9.44 8.14
N GLU A 209 -26.70 9.61 9.43
CA GLU A 209 -25.95 8.99 10.53
C GLU A 209 -26.00 7.45 10.47
N SER A 210 -27.15 6.88 10.11
CA SER A 210 -27.27 5.43 9.94
C SER A 210 -26.39 4.90 8.80
N VAL A 211 -26.33 5.60 7.66
CA VAL A 211 -25.46 5.21 6.54
C VAL A 211 -23.98 5.37 6.90
N GLN A 212 -23.63 6.39 7.69
CA GLN A 212 -22.25 6.58 8.17
C GLN A 212 -21.77 5.42 9.05
N ASN A 213 -22.68 4.86 9.86
CA ASN A 213 -22.36 3.86 10.89
C ASN A 213 -22.48 2.39 10.43
N ASN A 214 -23.11 2.09 9.28
CA ASN A 214 -23.47 0.72 8.87
C ASN A 214 -22.63 0.13 7.72
N SER A 215 -21.31 0.32 7.66
CA SER A 215 -20.45 -0.36 6.66
C SER A 215 -19.07 -0.69 7.18
#